data_AF-A0A1J5E9M0-F1
#
_entry.id   AF-A0A1J5E9M0-F1
#
_cell.length_a   1.000
_cell.length_b   1.000
_cell.length_c   1.000
_cell.angle_alpha   90.00
_cell.angle_beta   90.00
_cell.angle_gamma   90.00
#
_symmetry.space_group_name_H-M   'P 1'
#
loop_
_entity.id
_entity.type
_entity.pdbx_description
1 polymer ?
#
loop_
_entity_poly.entity_id
_entity_poly.type
_entity_poly.pdbx_seq_one_letter_code
_entity_poly.pdbx_strand_id
1 'polypeptide(L)' 'MARKLLVLLLGILAASTLSACVTVRFNEKKRLGQEAMIFDANPLAAQMSGKIAESREGAIGGFNSGGAGGCGCN' A
#
# COMPACT_ATOMS: atom_id res chain seq x y z
N MET A 1 32.21 -20.33 -14.88
CA MET A 1 31.71 -20.23 -13.48
C MET A 1 30.95 -18.93 -13.22
N ALA A 2 31.44 -17.76 -13.68
CA ALA A 2 30.80 -16.45 -13.51
C ALA A 2 29.32 -16.38 -13.95
N ARG A 3 28.96 -17.00 -15.09
CA ARG A 3 27.56 -17.00 -15.58
C ARG A 3 26.58 -17.73 -14.66
N LYS A 4 27.01 -18.84 -14.03
CA LYS A 4 26.18 -19.56 -13.05
C LYS A 4 26.02 -18.77 -11.75
N LEU A 5 27.09 -18.08 -11.33
CA LEU A 5 27.06 -17.21 -10.14
C LEU A 5 26.14 -16.00 -10.34
N LEU A 6 26.17 -15.37 -11.52
CA LEU A 6 25.29 -14.24 -11.86
C LEU A 6 23.81 -14.64 -11.82
N VAL A 7 23.46 -15.80 -12.39
CA VAL A 7 22.08 -16.31 -12.38
C VAL A 7 21.60 -16.58 -10.96
N LEU A 8 22.49 -17.11 -10.10
CA LEU A 8 22.18 -17.39 -8.71
C LEU A 8 21.95 -16.10 -7.90
N LEU A 9 22.77 -15.07 -8.13
CA LEU A 9 22.60 -13.74 -7.52
C LEU A 9 21.30 -13.06 -7.97
N LEU A 10 20.96 -13.12 -9.26
CA LEU A 10 19.71 -12.59 -9.79
C LEU A 10 18.49 -13.33 -9.22
N GLY A 11 18.58 -14.65 -9.05
CA GLY A 11 17.54 -15.45 -8.41
C GLY A 11 17.30 -15.06 -6.95
N ILE A 12 18.37 -14.84 -6.19
CA ILE A 12 18.27 -14.36 -4.79
C ILE A 12 17.65 -12.97 -4.73
N LEU A 13 18.07 -12.05 -5.61
CA LEU A 13 17.51 -10.70 -5.66
C LEU A 13 16.02 -10.72 -6.00
N ALA A 14 15.60 -11.53 -6.97
CA ALA A 14 14.20 -11.69 -7.33
C ALA A 14 13.36 -12.30 -6.20
N ALA A 15 13.90 -13.27 -5.45
CA ALA A 15 13.19 -13.85 -4.31
C ALA A 15 13.00 -12.86 -3.16
N SER A 16 13.93 -11.91 -2.97
CA SER A 16 13.86 -10.92 -1.89
C SER A 16 12.69 -9.92 -2.04
N THR A 17 12.24 -9.63 -3.27
CA THR A 17 11.14 -8.68 -3.50
C THR A 17 9.77 -9.25 -3.14
N LEU A 18 9.61 -10.57 -3.10
CA LEU A 18 8.37 -11.22 -2.67
C LEU A 18 8.07 -10.99 -1.18
N SER A 19 9.09 -10.77 -0.35
CA SER A 19 8.90 -10.50 1.09
C SER A 19 8.27 -9.14 1.38
N ALA A 20 8.21 -8.22 0.41
CA ALA A 20 7.56 -6.92 0.58
C ALA A 20 6.03 -6.98 0.39
N CYS A 21 5.51 -8.08 -0.16
CA CYS A 21 4.08 -8.27 -0.38
C CYS A 21 3.42 -8.90 0.86
N VAL A 22 3.23 -8.10 1.91
CA VAL A 22 2.54 -8.52 3.14
C VAL A 22 1.23 -7.74 3.30
N THR A 23 0.14 -8.47 3.52
CA THR A 23 -1.15 -7.89 3.88
C THR A 23 -1.16 -7.60 5.39
N VAL A 24 -1.22 -6.33 5.75
CA VAL A 24 -1.25 -5.88 7.16
C VAL A 24 -2.69 -5.56 7.54
N ARG A 25 -3.17 -6.06 8.68
CA ARG A 25 -4.51 -5.72 9.17
C ARG A 25 -4.64 -4.22 9.40
N PHE A 26 -5.85 -3.68 9.27
CA PHE A 26 -6.08 -2.23 9.40
C PHE A 26 -5.57 -1.65 10.73
N ASN A 27 -5.64 -2.42 11.82
CA ASN A 27 -5.22 -2.02 13.16
C ASN A 27 -3.72 -2.23 13.43
N GLU A 28 -2.98 -2.86 12.52
CA GLU A 28 -1.56 -3.21 12.68
C GLU A 28 -0.61 -2.28 11.89
N LYS A 29 -1.14 -1.22 11.28
CA LYS A 29 -0.39 -0.25 10.46
C LYS A 29 0.64 0.57 11.25
N LYS A 30 0.64 0.51 12.58
CA LYS A 30 1.57 1.20 13.49
C LYS A 30 1.76 2.67 13.08
N ARG A 31 2.99 3.05 12.69
CA ARG A 31 3.33 4.42 12.28
C ARG A 31 2.54 4.90 11.06
N LEU A 32 2.26 4.03 10.10
CA LEU A 32 1.51 4.39 8.88
C LEU A 32 0.02 4.67 9.16
N GLY A 33 -0.51 4.22 10.30
CA GLY A 33 -1.89 4.49 10.70
C GLY A 33 -2.06 5.77 11.52
N GLN A 34 -1.00 6.55 11.74
CA GLN A 34 -1.08 7.79 12.51
C GLN A 34 -1.74 8.91 11.67
N GLU A 35 -2.56 9.74 12.31
CA GLU A 35 -3.20 10.91 11.68
C GLU A 35 -2.19 11.85 10.99
N ALA A 36 -0.99 12.00 11.58
CA ALA A 36 0.09 12.81 11.00
C ALA A 36 0.64 12.27 9.67
N MET A 37 0.34 11.02 9.32
CA MET A 37 0.72 10.39 8.04
C MET A 37 -0.40 10.47 7.00
N ILE A 38 -1.50 11.17 7.30
CA ILE A 38 -2.58 11.44 6.35
C ILE A 38 -2.16 12.58 5.44
N PHE A 39 -2.27 12.35 4.13
CA PHE A 39 -1.87 13.34 3.12
C PHE A 39 -2.84 14.52 3.02
N ASP A 40 -4.10 14.33 3.45
CA ASP A 40 -5.13 15.35 3.39
C ASP A 40 -5.20 16.14 4.71
N ALA A 41 -5.24 17.47 4.60
CA ALA A 41 -5.35 18.37 5.75
C ALA A 41 -6.72 18.31 6.44
N ASN A 42 -7.76 17.83 5.73
CA ASN A 42 -9.09 17.64 6.29
C ASN A 42 -9.57 16.19 6.04
N PRO A 43 -9.36 15.28 7.01
CA PRO A 43 -9.68 13.86 6.85
C PRO A 43 -11.18 13.61 6.64
N LEU A 44 -12.06 14.50 7.12
CA LEU A 44 -13.50 14.38 6.95
C LEU A 44 -13.92 14.72 5.52
N ALA A 45 -13.43 15.84 4.99
CA ALA A 45 -13.71 16.25 3.62
C ALA A 45 -13.18 15.21 2.62
N ALA A 46 -11.97 14.69 2.86
CA ALA A 46 -11.37 13.62 2.09
C ALA A 46 -12.24 12.35 2.07
N GLN A 47 -12.73 11.91 3.23
CA GLN A 47 -13.61 10.75 3.31
C GLN A 47 -14.92 10.96 2.55
N MET A 48 -15.53 12.13 2.65
CA MET A 48 -16.78 12.42 1.94
C MET A 48 -16.58 12.42 0.42
N SER A 49 -15.55 13.08 -0.09
CA SER A 49 -15.25 13.11 -1.52
C SER A 49 -14.86 11.72 -2.05
N GLY A 50 -14.07 10.97 -1.27
CA GLY A 50 -13.70 9.59 -1.56
C GLY A 50 -14.91 8.67 -1.74
N LYS A 51 -15.92 8.77 -0.86
CA LYS A 51 -17.17 7.99 -0.99
C LYS A 51 -17.97 8.34 -2.25
N ILE A 52 -17.98 9.61 -2.64
CA ILE A 52 -18.66 10.06 -3.87
C ILE A 52 -17.94 9.50 -5.10
N ALA A 53 -16.61 9.61 -5.14
CA ALA A 53 -15.79 9.10 -6.24
C ALA A 53 -15.88 7.57 -6.33
N GLU A 54 -15.77 6.86 -5.20
CA GLU A 54 -15.92 5.41 -5.11
C GLU A 54 -17.27 4.94 -5.67
N SER A 55 -18.37 5.62 -5.28
CA SER A 55 -19.71 5.29 -5.75
C SER A 55 -19.90 5.53 -7.26
N ARG A 56 -19.15 6.47 -7.84
CA ARG A 56 -19.27 6.84 -9.25
C ARG A 56 -18.36 6.01 -10.16
N GLU A 57 -17.15 5.72 -9.71
CA GLU A 57 -16.09 5.18 -10.55
C GLU A 57 -15.81 3.71 -10.27
N GLY A 58 -16.04 3.23 -9.04
CA GLY A 58 -15.87 1.82 -8.64
C GLY A 58 -14.46 1.22 -8.81
N ALA A 59 -13.51 1.97 -9.39
CA ALA A 59 -12.20 1.49 -9.82
C ALA A 59 -11.04 1.99 -8.95
N ILE A 60 -11.31 2.81 -7.94
CA ILE A 60 -10.30 3.52 -7.15
C ILE A 60 -9.64 2.60 -6.10
N GLY A 61 -10.21 1.41 -5.84
CA GLY A 61 -9.88 0.64 -4.64
C GLY A 61 -10.42 1.33 -3.38
N GLY A 62 -10.44 0.63 -2.24
CA GLY A 62 -11.02 1.17 -1.00
C GLY A 62 -10.39 2.50 -0.59
N PHE A 63 -11.17 3.58 -0.56
CA PHE A 63 -10.69 4.89 -0.15
C PHE A 63 -10.44 4.89 1.37
N ASN A 64 -9.17 4.84 1.78
CA ASN A 64 -8.79 4.96 3.18
C ASN A 64 -8.00 6.25 3.38
N SER A 65 -8.55 7.16 4.19
CA SER A 65 -7.92 8.42 4.60
C SER A 65 -6.63 8.22 5.39
N GLY A 66 -6.36 7.02 5.92
CA GLY A 66 -5.17 6.70 6.70
C GLY A 66 -4.07 6.03 5.87
N GLY A 67 -2.90 6.68 5.79
CA GLY A 67 -1.61 6.20 5.26
C GLY A 67 -1.69 4.88 4.51
N ALA A 68 -2.01 4.95 3.22
CA ALA A 68 -2.15 3.79 2.35
C ALA A 68 -0.78 3.16 2.07
N GLY A 69 -0.33 2.29 2.97
CA GLY A 69 0.67 1.28 2.63
C GLY A 69 -0.02 0.12 1.91
N GLY A 70 0.41 -0.18 0.68
CA GLY A 70 -0.08 -1.31 -0.13
C GLY A 70 -0.99 -0.89 -1.30
N CYS A 71 -1.64 -1.89 -1.93
CA CYS A 71 -2.54 -1.76 -3.09
C CYS A 71 -3.85 -0.97 -2.83
N GLY A 72 -3.97 -0.29 -1.68
CA GLY A 72 -5.19 0.46 -1.32
C GLY A 72 -6.41 -0.41 -0.96
N CYS A 73 -6.34 -1.73 -1.15
CA CYS A 73 -7.40 -2.66 -0.73
C CYS A 73 -7.40 -2.83 0.79
N ASN A 74 -8.54 -2.59 1.45
CA ASN A 74 -8.85 -2.99 2.82
C ASN A 74 -9.96 -4.04 2.77
#